data_AF-A0A6G0Q3V5-F1
#
_entry.id   AF-A0A6G0Q3V5-F1
#
_cell.length_a   1.000
_cell.length_b   1.000
_cell.length_c   1.000
_cell.angle_alpha   90.00
_cell.angle_beta   90.00
_cell.angle_gamma   90.00
#
_symmetry.space_group_name_H-M   'P 1'
#
loop_
_entity.id
_entity.type
_entity.pdbx_description
1 polymer ?
#
loop_
_entity_poly.entity_id
_entity_poly.type
_entity_poly.pdbx_seq_one_letter_code
_entity_poly.pdbx_strand_id
1 'polypeptide(L)'
;MNLRIDACDARILHYFADFDRIIEDNGLTAQLGICPETDPFFKPRMKQRCKLLINSLQPEELRVEIQRMVKLEHREAATSCVKLYPLVLQRARLQQHYHYLRQEFGKSKDVKKSSSGESSSTGIKNHGSG
;
A
#
# COMPACT_ATOMS: atom_id res chain seq x y z
N MET A 1 -7.58 14.97 -3.37
CA MET A 1 -6.14 14.65 -3.47
C MET A 1 -5.87 14.26 -4.92
N ASN A 2 -4.94 14.92 -5.62
CA ASN A 2 -4.69 14.67 -7.05
C ASN A 2 -3.94 13.33 -7.26
N LEU A 3 -4.57 12.38 -7.94
CA LEU A 3 -4.12 10.98 -8.11
C LEU A 3 -3.17 10.78 -9.33
N ARG A 4 -2.38 11.78 -9.71
CA ARG A 4 -1.48 11.66 -10.87
C ARG A 4 -0.29 10.76 -10.57
N ILE A 5 0.21 10.03 -11.57
CA ILE A 5 1.36 9.12 -11.45
C ILE A 5 2.61 9.90 -11.02
N ASP A 6 2.80 11.12 -11.52
CA ASP A 6 3.90 12.01 -11.12
C ASP A 6 3.86 12.37 -9.63
N ALA A 7 2.66 12.36 -9.02
CA ALA A 7 2.54 12.54 -7.57
C ALA A 7 2.93 11.28 -6.78
N CYS A 8 2.86 10.08 -7.38
CA CYS A 8 3.34 8.85 -6.77
C CYS A 8 4.85 8.88 -6.60
N ASP A 9 5.55 9.19 -7.70
CA ASP A 9 7.01 9.22 -7.75
C ASP A 9 7.59 10.21 -6.75
N ALA A 10 7.06 11.44 -6.77
CA ALA A 10 7.46 12.47 -5.82
C ALA A 10 7.21 12.04 -4.38
N ARG A 11 6.07 11.40 -4.08
CA ARG A 11 5.76 10.91 -2.73
C ARG A 11 6.72 9.83 -2.26
N ILE A 12 7.09 8.87 -3.12
CA ILE A 12 8.05 7.83 -2.76
C ILE A 12 9.46 8.43 -2.60
N LEU A 13 9.86 9.36 -3.45
CA LEU A 13 11.12 10.08 -3.30
C LEU A 13 11.18 10.84 -1.96
N HIS A 14 10.15 11.62 -1.66
CA HIS A 14 10.04 12.34 -0.39
C HIS A 14 10.04 11.38 0.80
N TYR A 15 9.35 10.25 0.72
CA TYR A 15 9.34 9.26 1.79
C TYR A 15 10.75 8.78 2.19
N PHE A 16 11.62 8.52 1.22
CA PHE A 16 13.01 8.12 1.51
C PHE A 16 13.87 9.31 1.96
N ALA A 17 13.70 10.49 1.38
CA ALA A 17 14.43 11.69 1.77
C ALA A 17 14.07 12.16 3.19
N ASP A 18 12.79 12.13 3.54
CA ASP A 18 12.28 12.48 4.87
C ASP A 18 12.79 11.50 5.92
N PHE A 19 12.97 10.22 5.57
CA PHE A 19 13.57 9.24 6.48
C PHE A 19 15.02 9.62 6.84
N ASP A 20 15.82 10.03 5.87
CA ASP A 20 17.19 10.50 6.11
C ASP A 20 17.21 11.79 6.94
N ARG A 21 16.32 12.74 6.60
CA ARG A 21 16.16 13.97 7.38
C ARG A 21 15.76 13.71 8.83
N ILE A 22 14.80 12.81 9.07
CA ILE A 22 14.36 12.45 10.43
C ILE A 22 15.53 11.83 11.22
N ILE A 23 16.36 10.99 10.58
CA ILE A 23 17.54 10.42 11.23
C ILE A 23 18.53 11.52 11.64
N GLU A 24 18.78 12.48 10.76
CA GLU A 24 19.69 13.60 11.02
C GLU A 24 19.15 14.52 12.12
N ASP A 25 17.90 14.95 12.01
CA ASP A 25 17.23 15.87 12.95
C ASP A 25 17.16 15.28 14.38
N ASN A 26 17.13 13.95 14.51
CA ASN A 26 17.09 13.26 15.80
C ASN A 26 18.46 12.74 16.27
N GLY A 27 19.55 13.07 15.56
CA GLY A 27 20.91 12.64 15.94
C GLY A 27 21.15 11.13 15.83
N LEU A 28 20.36 10.41 15.04
CA LEU A 28 20.45 8.95 14.87
C LEU A 28 21.46 8.53 13.78
N THR A 29 22.20 9.46 13.20
CA THR A 29 23.15 9.21 12.09
C THR A 29 24.19 8.14 12.42
N ALA A 30 24.67 8.06 13.66
CA ALA A 30 25.63 7.02 14.07
C ALA A 30 25.03 5.60 14.00
N GLN A 31 23.73 5.47 14.24
CA GLN A 31 23.03 4.19 14.35
C GLN A 31 22.31 3.79 13.06
N LEU A 32 21.86 4.79 12.29
CA LEU A 32 20.98 4.63 11.15
C LEU A 32 21.42 5.43 9.93
N GLY A 33 22.49 6.22 9.97
CA GLY A 33 22.99 6.96 8.81
C GLY A 33 23.58 6.04 7.74
N ILE A 34 23.76 6.56 6.53
CA ILE A 34 24.49 5.86 5.47
C ILE A 34 25.96 5.76 5.88
N CYS A 35 26.57 4.60 5.65
CA CYS A 35 27.99 4.38 5.90
C CYS A 35 28.64 3.62 4.74
N PRO A 36 29.97 3.71 4.58
CA PRO A 36 30.68 2.94 3.56
C PRO A 36 30.58 1.43 3.80
N GLU A 37 30.68 0.63 2.74
CA GLU A 37 30.67 -0.84 2.85
C GLU A 37 31.84 -1.40 3.69
N THR A 38 32.91 -0.62 3.85
CA THR A 38 34.05 -0.94 4.70
C THR A 38 33.76 -0.80 6.21
N ASP A 39 32.65 -0.15 6.59
CA ASP A 39 32.23 -0.04 8.00
C ASP A 39 31.79 -1.42 8.52
N PRO A 40 32.34 -1.93 9.65
CA PRO A 40 31.94 -3.21 10.23
C PRO A 40 30.43 -3.32 10.53
N PHE A 41 29.78 -2.19 10.77
CA PHE A 41 28.35 -2.08 11.04
C PHE A 41 27.52 -1.80 9.80
N PHE A 42 28.11 -1.73 8.60
CA PHE A 42 27.39 -1.45 7.35
C PHE A 42 26.18 -2.36 7.16
N LYS A 43 26.38 -3.69 7.18
CA LYS A 43 25.30 -4.66 6.96
C LYS A 43 24.20 -4.58 8.05
N PRO A 44 24.53 -4.63 9.36
CA PRO A 44 23.53 -4.44 10.41
C PRO A 44 22.77 -3.11 10.30
N ARG A 45 23.47 -2.01 10.00
CA ARG A 45 22.89 -0.67 9.88
C ARG A 45 21.94 -0.59 8.70
N MET A 46 22.36 -1.04 7.51
CA MET A 46 21.50 -1.07 6.33
C MET A 46 20.29 -1.99 6.51
N LYS A 47 20.46 -3.11 7.21
CA LYS A 47 19.34 -4.00 7.56
C LYS A 47 18.30 -3.29 8.41
N GLN A 48 18.75 -2.57 9.44
CA GLN A 48 17.84 -1.84 10.34
C GLN A 48 17.15 -0.68 9.61
N ARG A 49 17.87 0.08 8.78
CA ARG A 49 17.28 1.13 7.92
C ARG A 49 16.18 0.57 7.02
N CYS A 50 16.49 -0.48 6.25
CA CYS A 50 15.51 -1.10 5.35
C CYS A 50 14.30 -1.65 6.11
N LYS A 51 14.51 -2.25 7.29
CA LYS A 51 13.41 -2.73 8.14
C LYS A 51 12.48 -1.61 8.58
N LEU A 52 13.02 -0.46 9.00
CA LEU A 52 12.21 0.70 9.42
C LEU A 52 11.44 1.30 8.25
N LEU A 53 12.09 1.47 7.09
CA LEU A 53 11.43 1.90 5.86
C LEU A 53 10.28 0.95 5.51
N ILE A 54 10.53 -0.35 5.40
CA ILE A 54 9.48 -1.32 5.06
C ILE A 54 8.32 -1.26 6.07
N ASN A 55 8.61 -1.28 7.38
CA ASN A 55 7.58 -1.32 8.41
C ASN A 55 6.74 -0.04 8.49
N SER A 56 7.28 1.10 8.02
CA SER A 56 6.61 2.39 8.05
C SER A 56 5.91 2.72 6.73
N LEU A 57 5.90 1.80 5.75
CA LEU A 57 5.17 1.98 4.50
C LEU A 57 3.67 2.08 4.74
N GLN A 58 3.03 2.97 3.98
CA GLN A 58 1.60 3.12 3.89
C GLN A 58 1.20 3.22 2.40
N PRO A 59 0.06 2.64 2.01
CA PRO A 59 -0.92 1.92 2.85
C PRO A 59 -0.43 0.53 3.31
N GLU A 60 -1.16 -0.12 4.23
CA GLU A 60 -0.78 -1.42 4.82
C GLU A 60 -0.62 -2.52 3.76
N GLU A 61 -1.43 -2.49 2.71
CA GLU A 61 -1.36 -3.46 1.61
C GLU A 61 -0.02 -3.37 0.88
N LEU A 62 0.49 -2.16 0.63
CA LEU A 62 1.83 -1.95 0.06
C LEU A 62 2.91 -2.50 1.00
N ARG A 63 2.79 -2.24 2.31
CA ARG A 63 3.73 -2.75 3.31
C ARG A 63 3.80 -4.28 3.29
N VAL A 64 2.66 -4.95 3.36
CA VAL A 64 2.58 -6.42 3.40
C VAL A 64 3.13 -7.03 2.10
N GLU A 65 2.80 -6.45 0.94
CA GLU A 65 3.31 -6.89 -0.35
C GLU A 65 4.84 -6.78 -0.41
N ILE A 66 5.39 -5.62 -0.04
CA ILE A 66 6.85 -5.41 -0.02
C ILE A 66 7.53 -6.34 0.99
N GLN A 67 6.97 -6.54 2.19
CA GLN A 67 7.52 -7.49 3.17
C GLN A 67 7.60 -8.91 2.59
N ARG A 68 6.54 -9.38 1.91
CA ARG A 68 6.51 -10.69 1.26
C ARG A 68 7.57 -10.78 0.16
N MET A 69 7.63 -9.78 -0.72
CA MET A 69 8.58 -9.73 -1.83
C MET A 69 10.02 -9.75 -1.36
N VAL A 70 10.38 -8.94 -0.36
CA VAL A 70 11.73 -8.92 0.21
C VAL A 70 12.09 -10.27 0.86
N LYS A 71 11.13 -10.94 1.49
CA LYS A 71 11.37 -12.24 2.14
C LYS A 71 11.59 -13.37 1.13
N LEU A 72 10.83 -13.38 0.03
CA LEU A 72 10.75 -14.53 -0.88
C LEU A 72 11.56 -14.34 -2.17
N GLU A 73 11.59 -13.13 -2.71
CA GLU A 73 12.01 -12.87 -4.10
C GLU A 73 13.21 -11.92 -4.18
N HIS A 74 13.23 -10.85 -3.36
CA HIS A 74 14.22 -9.77 -3.41
C HIS A 74 14.96 -9.59 -2.07
N ARG A 75 15.66 -10.65 -1.63
CA ARG A 75 16.31 -10.69 -0.31
C ARG A 75 17.37 -9.62 -0.12
N GLU A 76 18.04 -9.21 -1.19
CA GLU A 76 19.04 -8.16 -1.21
C GLU A 76 18.48 -6.78 -0.81
N ALA A 77 17.18 -6.53 -1.06
CA ALA A 77 16.51 -5.30 -0.64
C ALA A 77 16.33 -5.21 0.89
N ALA A 78 16.49 -6.32 1.62
CA ALA A 78 16.47 -6.30 3.08
C ALA A 78 17.68 -5.56 3.69
N THR A 79 18.76 -5.35 2.92
CA THR A 79 20.01 -4.72 3.38
C THR A 79 20.52 -3.67 2.41
N SER A 80 19.70 -3.17 1.49
CA SER A 80 20.09 -2.16 0.51
C SER A 80 18.92 -1.22 0.20
N CYS A 81 19.00 0.02 0.69
CA CYS A 81 18.00 1.04 0.39
C CYS A 81 17.94 1.34 -1.13
N VAL A 82 19.07 1.20 -1.82
CA VAL A 82 19.18 1.36 -3.28
C VAL A 82 18.37 0.30 -4.03
N LYS A 83 18.32 -0.94 -3.54
CA LYS A 83 17.49 -2.01 -4.12
C LYS A 83 16.04 -1.92 -3.65
N LEU A 84 15.81 -1.46 -2.42
CA LEU A 84 14.46 -1.30 -1.86
C LEU A 84 13.66 -0.19 -2.55
N TYR A 85 14.29 0.95 -2.85
CA TYR A 85 13.63 2.10 -3.49
C TYR A 85 12.87 1.76 -4.79
N PRO A 86 13.51 1.18 -5.83
CA PRO A 86 12.81 0.87 -7.07
C PRO A 86 11.73 -0.19 -6.89
N LEU A 87 11.91 -1.12 -5.95
CA LEU A 87 10.91 -2.13 -5.61
C LEU A 87 9.64 -1.49 -5.04
N VAL A 88 9.78 -0.58 -4.07
CA VAL A 88 8.65 0.17 -3.48
C VAL A 88 7.97 1.05 -4.52
N LEU A 89 8.76 1.78 -5.32
CA LEU A 89 8.24 2.67 -6.36
C LEU A 89 7.39 1.91 -7.39
N GLN A 90 7.88 0.78 -7.88
CA GLN A 90 7.16 -0.03 -8.87
C GLN A 90 5.84 -0.55 -8.31
N ARG A 91 5.82 -1.05 -7.07
CA ARG A 91 4.60 -1.57 -6.43
C ARG A 91 3.61 -0.47 -6.09
N ALA A 92 4.08 0.68 -5.60
CA ALA A 92 3.22 1.84 -5.35
C ALA A 92 2.53 2.32 -6.63
N ARG A 93 3.26 2.42 -7.75
CA ARG A 93 2.69 2.77 -9.07
C ARG A 93 1.64 1.77 -9.51
N LEU A 94 1.91 0.48 -9.39
CA LEU A 94 0.99 -0.57 -9.81
C LEU A 94 -0.31 -0.52 -8.99
N GLN A 95 -0.20 -0.39 -7.66
CA GLN A 95 -1.37 -0.25 -6.79
C GLN A 95 -2.17 1.01 -7.15
N GLN A 96 -1.51 2.17 -7.32
CA GLN A 96 -2.18 3.41 -7.72
C GLN A 96 -2.91 3.27 -9.07
N HIS A 97 -2.29 2.60 -10.04
CA HIS A 97 -2.91 2.34 -11.34
C HIS A 97 -4.18 1.47 -11.20
N TYR A 98 -4.13 0.38 -10.43
CA TYR A 98 -5.31 -0.44 -10.17
C TYR A 98 -6.41 0.32 -9.41
N HIS A 99 -6.04 1.14 -8.42
CA HIS A 99 -7.00 1.99 -7.70
C HIS A 99 -7.67 3.02 -8.62
N TYR A 100 -6.92 3.59 -9.58
CA TYR A 100 -7.46 4.48 -10.59
C TYR A 100 -8.46 3.74 -11.50
N LEU A 101 -8.05 2.61 -12.09
CA LEU A 101 -8.92 1.81 -12.96
C LEU A 101 -10.21 1.36 -12.25
N ARG A 102 -10.11 0.95 -10.98
CA ARG A 102 -11.28 0.58 -10.18
C ARG A 102 -12.24 1.76 -9.95
N GLN A 103 -11.73 2.97 -9.81
CA GLN A 103 -12.57 4.17 -9.63
C GLN A 103 -13.27 4.59 -10.93
N GLU A 104 -12.53 4.56 -12.05
CA GLU A 104 -13.05 4.96 -13.36
C GLU A 104 -14.06 3.95 -13.94
N PHE A 105 -13.78 2.65 -13.80
CA PHE A 105 -14.55 1.59 -14.47
C PHE A 105 -15.36 0.68 -13.54
N GLY A 106 -15.21 0.83 -12.21
CA GLY A 106 -15.85 -0.05 -11.22
C GLY A 106 -17.26 0.36 -10.77
N LYS A 107 -17.80 1.50 -11.22
CA LYS A 107 -19.12 2.02 -10.78
C LYS A 107 -20.31 1.57 -11.63
N SER A 108 -20.19 0.50 -12.42
CA SER A 108 -21.29 0.00 -13.25
C SER A 108 -21.99 -1.22 -12.65
N LYS A 109 -22.51 -1.14 -11.40
CA LYS A 109 -23.52 -2.09 -10.86
C LYS A 109 -24.38 -1.48 -9.74
N ASP A 110 -25.14 -0.43 -10.04
CA ASP A 110 -26.34 -0.08 -9.26
C ASP A 110 -27.44 0.40 -10.21
N VAL A 111 -28.02 -0.55 -10.95
CA VAL A 111 -29.34 -0.34 -11.57
C VAL A 111 -30.36 -0.35 -10.44
N LYS A 112 -30.82 0.85 -10.09
CA LYS A 112 -32.06 1.14 -9.36
C LYS A 112 -33.14 0.08 -9.68
N LYS A 113 -33.59 -0.67 -8.68
CA LYS A 113 -34.94 -1.23 -8.67
C LYS A 113 -35.77 -0.49 -7.63
N SER A 114 -36.21 0.70 -8.00
CA SER A 114 -37.36 1.36 -7.40
C SER A 114 -38.51 1.30 -8.41
N SER A 115 -39.46 0.41 -8.18
CA SER A 115 -40.83 0.56 -8.70
C SER A 115 -41.80 -0.19 -7.77
N SER A 116 -42.45 0.61 -6.93
CA SER A 116 -43.72 0.37 -6.25
C SER A 116 -44.84 -0.01 -7.24
N GLY A 117 -45.79 -0.86 -6.79
CA GLY A 117 -47.08 -1.06 -7.47
C GLY A 117 -47.81 -2.34 -7.04
N GLU A 118 -48.87 -2.18 -6.25
CA GLU A 118 -49.81 -3.17 -5.71
C GLU A 118 -50.61 -3.98 -6.75
N SER A 119 -51.25 -5.06 -6.24
CA SER A 119 -52.42 -5.87 -6.73
C SER A 119 -52.02 -7.36 -6.84
N SER A 120 -52.62 -8.38 -6.24
CA SER A 120 -53.96 -8.62 -5.69
C SER A 120 -53.87 -9.87 -4.80
N SER A 121 -54.31 -9.80 -3.54
CA SER A 121 -54.40 -10.95 -2.64
C SER A 121 -55.72 -11.71 -2.85
N THR A 122 -55.70 -12.83 -3.57
CA THR A 122 -56.82 -13.79 -3.60
C THR A 122 -56.62 -14.81 -2.48
N GLY A 123 -57.14 -14.50 -1.29
CA GLY A 123 -57.16 -15.42 -0.15
C GLY A 123 -58.44 -16.26 -0.14
N ILE A 124 -58.40 -17.46 -0.73
CA ILE A 124 -59.44 -18.47 -0.52
C ILE A 124 -59.24 -19.02 0.90
N LYS A 125 -60.17 -18.72 1.83
CA LYS A 125 -60.28 -19.41 3.11
C LYS A 125 -61.36 -20.47 3.00
N ASN A 126 -60.91 -21.72 2.84
CA ASN A 126 -61.69 -22.90 3.20
C ASN A 126 -61.75 -22.97 4.73
N HIS A 127 -62.95 -22.97 5.31
CA HIS A 127 -63.19 -23.61 6.59
C HIS A 127 -64.46 -24.44 6.48
N GLY A 128 -64.29 -25.75 6.67
CA GLY A 128 -65.38 -26.70 6.81
C GLY A 128 -65.77 -26.92 8.26
N SER A 129 -67.01 -27.42 8.38
CA SER A 129 -67.56 -28.31 9.41
C SER A 129 -68.00 -27.69 10.74
N GLY A 130 -69.30 -27.88 11.03
CA GLY A 130 -69.90 -27.74 12.35
C GLY A 130 -71.34 -27.28 12.28
#